data_AF-A0A9N8V8N5-F1
#
_entry.id   AF-A0A9N8V8N5-F1
#
_cell.length_a   1.000
_cell.length_b   1.000
_cell.length_c   1.000
_cell.angle_alpha   90.00
_cell.angle_beta   90.00
_cell.angle_gamma   90.00
#
_symmetry.space_group_name_H-M   'P 1'
#
loop_
_entity.id
_entity.type
_entity.pdbx_description
1 polymer ?
#
loop_
_entity_poly.entity_id
_entity_poly.type
_entity_poly.pdbx_seq_one_letter_code
_entity_poly.pdbx_strand_id
1 'polypeptide(L)'
;MTNSTRCPIIVNSFQSRSLFRRLWRAGDASVLYSRPAVKYVRKRIREGFEEYRRETDDKILKELYERVENTIKFMEISSRRGGFEHRVIRTLCQMTYIEDLYRRR
;
A
#
# COMPACT_ATOMS: atom_id res chain seq x y z
N MET A 1 14.67 -14.60 -37.07
CA MET A 1 14.12 -15.70 -36.26
C MET A 1 15.20 -16.22 -35.32
N THR A 2 15.15 -15.86 -34.04
CA THR A 2 15.47 -16.74 -32.92
C THR A 2 14.59 -16.31 -31.76
N ASN A 3 13.83 -17.28 -31.27
CA ASN A 3 12.77 -17.12 -30.31
C ASN A 3 13.32 -16.99 -28.88
N SER A 4 12.60 -16.19 -28.10
CA SER A 4 12.18 -16.55 -26.74
C SER A 4 13.26 -16.92 -25.73
N THR A 5 13.61 -15.93 -24.92
CA THR A 5 13.68 -16.13 -23.45
C THR A 5 13.25 -14.84 -22.76
N ARG A 6 12.05 -14.34 -23.08
CA ARG A 6 11.34 -13.48 -22.13
C ARG A 6 10.84 -14.41 -21.02
N CYS A 7 11.73 -14.75 -20.09
CA CYS A 7 11.30 -15.26 -18.80
C CYS A 7 10.23 -14.29 -18.30
N PRO A 8 9.02 -14.76 -17.95
CA PRO A 8 8.12 -13.95 -17.17
C PRO A 8 8.76 -13.93 -15.79
N ILE A 9 9.75 -13.06 -15.59
CA ILE A 9 10.25 -12.79 -14.26
C ILE A 9 9.04 -12.21 -13.56
N ILE A 10 8.39 -13.05 -12.76
CA ILE A 10 7.56 -12.59 -11.68
C ILE A 10 8.54 -11.80 -10.82
N VAL A 11 8.71 -10.50 -11.11
CA VAL A 11 9.50 -9.57 -10.29
C VAL A 11 8.67 -9.30 -9.03
N ASN A 12 8.41 -10.37 -8.29
CA ASN A 12 7.99 -10.31 -6.91
C ASN A 12 9.29 -10.36 -6.09
N SER A 13 10.11 -9.32 -6.28
CA SER A 13 11.42 -9.21 -5.66
C SER A 13 11.29 -9.37 -4.15
N PHE A 14 12.30 -9.95 -3.51
CA PHE A 14 12.32 -10.11 -2.05
C PHE A 14 12.04 -8.77 -1.34
N GLN A 15 12.54 -7.67 -1.92
CA GLN A 15 12.31 -6.30 -1.47
C GLN A 15 10.84 -5.90 -1.56
N SER A 16 10.16 -6.08 -2.70
CA SER A 16 8.72 -5.78 -2.85
C SER A 16 7.88 -6.52 -1.81
N ARG A 17 8.17 -7.81 -1.57
CA ARG A 17 7.45 -8.61 -0.56
C ARG A 17 7.72 -8.11 0.86
N SER A 18 8.94 -7.69 1.15
CA SER A 18 9.32 -7.13 2.45
C SER A 18 8.59 -5.81 2.71
N LEU A 19 8.63 -4.89 1.73
CA LEU A 19 7.95 -3.61 1.78
C LEU A 19 6.44 -3.77 1.93
N PHE A 20 5.82 -4.69 1.18
CA PHE A 20 4.40 -5.00 1.30
C PHE A 20 4.02 -5.38 2.74
N ARG A 21 4.78 -6.30 3.37
CA ARG A 21 4.50 -6.73 4.74
C ARG A 21 4.70 -5.62 5.76
N ARG A 22 5.74 -4.78 5.59
CA ARG A 22 6.01 -3.65 6.49
C ARG A 22 4.92 -2.59 6.37
N LEU A 23 4.54 -2.21 5.15
CA LEU A 23 3.45 -1.28 4.90
C LEU A 23 2.12 -1.82 5.43
N TRP A 24 1.86 -3.12 5.27
CA TRP A 24 0.66 -3.75 5.82
C TRP A 24 0.57 -3.59 7.34
N ARG A 25 1.65 -3.89 8.07
CA ARG A 25 1.69 -3.76 9.53
C ARG A 25 1.59 -2.31 9.98
N ALA A 26 2.31 -1.41 9.33
CA ALA A 26 2.24 0.02 9.61
C ALA A 26 0.82 0.57 9.34
N GLY A 27 0.20 0.15 8.24
CA GLY A 27 -1.16 0.51 7.88
C GLY A 27 -2.18 0.09 8.94
N ASP A 28 -2.14 -1.16 9.39
CA ASP A 28 -3.00 -1.65 10.47
C ASP A 28 -2.84 -0.84 11.76
N ALA A 29 -1.59 -0.57 12.16
CA ALA A 29 -1.27 0.20 13.35
C ALA A 29 -1.72 1.66 13.24
N SER A 30 -1.59 2.26 12.05
CA SER A 30 -1.93 3.67 11.81
C SER A 30 -3.41 4.00 11.98
N VAL A 31 -4.28 2.99 11.87
CA VAL A 31 -5.72 3.10 12.13
C VAL A 31 -6.13 2.47 13.46
N LEU A 32 -5.16 2.20 14.34
CA LEU A 32 -5.37 1.57 15.65
C LEU A 32 -6.23 0.30 15.57
N TYR A 33 -6.04 -0.49 14.50
CA TYR A 33 -6.79 -1.71 14.23
C TYR A 33 -8.32 -1.53 14.15
N SER A 34 -8.81 -0.29 14.00
CA SER A 34 -10.23 0.02 13.96
C SER A 34 -10.89 -0.55 12.71
N ARG A 35 -11.99 -1.31 12.89
CA ARG A 35 -12.88 -1.71 11.79
C ARG A 35 -13.93 -0.62 11.59
N PRO A 36 -14.23 -0.18 10.34
CA PRO A 36 -13.84 -0.80 9.07
C PRO A 36 -12.49 -0.32 8.49
N ALA A 37 -11.83 0.66 9.10
CA ALA A 37 -10.66 1.33 8.51
C ALA A 37 -9.54 0.38 8.07
N VAL A 38 -9.21 -0.62 8.90
CA VAL A 38 -8.22 -1.67 8.56
C VAL A 38 -8.51 -2.35 7.23
N LYS A 39 -9.79 -2.64 6.93
CA LYS A 39 -10.18 -3.29 5.67
C LYS A 39 -9.82 -2.42 4.48
N TYR A 40 -10.03 -1.11 4.58
CA TYR A 40 -9.82 -0.16 3.51
C TYR A 40 -8.35 0.20 3.33
N VAL A 41 -7.59 0.37 4.41
CA VAL A 41 -6.13 0.51 4.34
C VAL A 41 -5.52 -0.68 3.60
N ARG A 42 -5.87 -1.91 4.01
CA ARG A 42 -5.38 -3.13 3.36
C ARG A 42 -5.80 -3.25 1.90
N LYS A 43 -7.02 -2.79 1.56
CA LYS A 43 -7.51 -2.76 0.17
C LYS A 43 -6.63 -1.82 -0.68
N ARG A 44 -6.42 -0.59 -0.23
CA ARG A 44 -5.59 0.41 -0.94
C ARG A 44 -4.12 -0.03 -1.06
N ILE A 45 -3.56 -0.65 -0.03
CA ILE A 45 -2.20 -1.22 -0.09
C ILE A 45 -2.12 -2.30 -1.18
N ARG A 46 -3.09 -3.22 -1.24
CA ARG A 46 -3.10 -4.25 -2.29
C ARG A 46 -3.23 -3.64 -3.68
N GLU A 47 -4.17 -2.71 -3.85
CA GLU A 47 -4.40 -2.04 -5.14
C GLU A 47 -3.14 -1.33 -5.61
N GLY A 48 -2.46 -0.58 -4.74
CA GLY A 48 -1.21 0.10 -5.10
C GLY A 48 -0.07 -0.85 -5.46
N PHE A 49 0.05 -2.01 -4.82
CA PHE A 49 1.06 -3.01 -5.22
C PHE A 49 0.68 -3.75 -6.51
N GLU A 50 -0.61 -3.98 -6.76
CA GLU A 50 -1.07 -4.63 -7.98
C GLU A 50 -0.93 -3.71 -9.20
N GLU A 51 -1.17 -2.40 -9.03
CA GLU A 51 -1.01 -1.38 -10.07
C GLU A 51 0.37 -1.44 -10.75
N TYR A 52 1.43 -1.57 -9.95
CA TYR A 52 2.82 -1.61 -10.44
C TYR A 52 3.41 -3.02 -10.50
N ARG A 53 2.58 -4.08 -10.43
CA ARG A 53 3.07 -5.47 -10.37
C ARG A 53 3.92 -5.89 -11.56
N ARG A 54 3.67 -5.29 -12.73
CA ARG A 54 4.38 -5.57 -13.98
C ARG A 54 5.45 -4.55 -14.31
N GLU A 55 5.73 -3.61 -13.40
CA GLU A 55 6.76 -2.61 -13.62
C GLU A 55 8.15 -3.29 -13.62
N THR A 56 8.97 -2.90 -14.60
CA THR A 56 10.31 -3.45 -14.83
C THR A 56 11.36 -2.36 -15.03
N ASP A 57 10.95 -1.09 -15.14
CA ASP A 57 11.87 0.03 -15.20
C ASP A 57 12.50 0.29 -13.81
N ASP A 58 13.82 0.14 -13.71
CA ASP A 58 14.57 0.26 -12.46
C ASP A 58 14.44 1.66 -11.83
N LYS A 59 14.32 2.72 -12.63
CA LYS A 59 14.18 4.09 -12.12
C LYS A 59 12.81 4.27 -11.48
N ILE A 60 11.75 3.78 -12.14
CA ILE A 60 10.39 3.80 -11.60
C ILE A 60 10.31 2.94 -10.33
N LEU A 61 10.87 1.72 -10.35
CA LEU A 61 10.89 0.83 -9.18
C LEU A 61 11.59 1.47 -7.98
N LYS A 62 12.73 2.14 -8.19
CA LYS A 62 13.44 2.84 -7.12
C LYS A 62 12.58 3.93 -6.49
N GLU A 63 11.93 4.76 -7.30
CA GLU A 63 11.02 5.81 -6.81
C GLU A 63 9.84 5.22 -6.04
N LEU A 64 9.24 4.13 -6.55
CA LEU A 64 8.15 3.42 -5.88
C LEU A 64 8.58 2.87 -4.52
N TYR A 65 9.77 2.29 -4.42
CA TYR A 65 10.31 1.77 -3.15
C TYR A 65 10.55 2.88 -2.14
N GLU A 66 11.15 4.00 -2.56
CA GLU A 66 11.34 5.17 -1.70
C GLU A 66 9.99 5.73 -1.21
N ARG A 67 8.99 5.80 -2.10
CA ARG A 67 7.63 6.22 -1.75
C ARG A 67 6.99 5.30 -0.71
N VAL A 68 7.14 3.98 -0.84
CA VAL A 68 6.62 3.02 0.14
C VAL A 68 7.32 3.17 1.48
N GLU A 69 8.63 3.34 1.52
CA GLU A 69 9.39 3.58 2.76
C GLU A 69 8.93 4.85 3.47
N ASN A 70 8.75 5.94 2.73
CA ASN A 70 8.22 7.20 3.28
C ASN A 70 6.80 7.02 3.83
N THR A 71 5.96 6.26 3.13
CA THR A 71 4.60 5.95 3.57
C THR A 71 4.59 5.12 4.85
N ILE A 72 5.49 4.13 4.97
CA ILE A 72 5.67 3.34 6.20
C ILE A 72 6.01 4.27 7.37
N LYS A 73 7.01 5.14 7.21
CA LYS A 73 7.42 6.09 8.26
C LYS A 73 6.26 6.99 8.69
N PHE A 74 5.50 7.52 7.73
CA PHE A 74 4.32 8.34 8.03
C PHE A 74 3.27 7.57 8.85
N MET A 75 2.97 6.33 8.46
CA MET A 75 2.01 5.47 9.16
C MET A 75 2.48 5.08 10.57
N GLU A 76 3.78 4.86 10.76
CA GLU A 76 4.39 4.61 12.07
C GLU A 76 4.35 5.85 12.98
N ILE A 77 4.55 7.05 12.44
CA ILE A 77 4.41 8.31 13.19
C ILE A 77 2.94 8.51 13.61
N SER A 78 2.02 8.27 12.66
CA SER A 78 0.58 8.35 12.87
C SER A 78 0.11 7.47 14.02
N SER A 79 0.54 6.20 14.04
CA SER A 79 0.14 5.25 15.08
C SER A 79 0.66 5.63 16.47
N ARG A 80 1.85 6.23 16.57
CA ARG A 80 2.47 6.62 17.84
C ARG A 80 1.87 7.90 18.42
N ARG A 81 1.62 8.91 17.58
CA ARG A 81 1.19 10.23 18.04
C ARG A 81 -0.32 10.34 18.23
N GLY A 82 -1.11 9.52 17.54
CA GLY A 82 -2.57 9.67 17.53
C GLY A 82 -3.04 11.05 17.03
N GLY A 83 -2.17 11.75 16.31
CA GLY A 83 -2.28 13.17 15.99
C GLY A 83 -3.07 13.46 14.72
N PHE A 84 -2.65 14.50 14.00
CA PHE A 84 -3.28 14.89 12.73
C PHE A 84 -3.17 13.79 11.68
N GLU A 85 -2.03 13.10 11.61
CA GLU A 85 -1.75 12.02 10.67
C GLU A 85 -2.73 10.85 10.85
N HIS A 86 -3.04 10.50 12.11
CA HIS A 86 -4.03 9.48 12.44
C HIS A 86 -5.43 9.89 11.96
N ARG A 87 -5.82 11.15 12.21
CA ARG A 87 -7.11 11.69 11.74
C ARG A 87 -7.22 11.66 10.22
N VAL A 88 -6.18 12.10 9.51
CA VAL A 88 -6.14 12.07 8.03
C VAL A 88 -6.36 10.64 7.51
N ILE A 89 -5.59 9.67 8.02
CA ILE A 89 -5.71 8.28 7.56
C ILE A 89 -7.10 7.72 7.86
N ARG A 90 -7.63 7.97 9.06
CA ARG A 90 -8.97 7.53 9.44
C ARG A 90 -10.05 8.13 8.54
N THR A 91 -9.98 9.43 8.27
CA THR A 91 -10.91 10.12 7.37
C THR A 91 -10.89 9.51 5.97
N LEU A 92 -9.71 9.29 5.37
CA LEU A 92 -9.59 8.65 4.05
C LEU A 92 -10.20 7.26 4.02
N CYS A 93 -10.00 6.47 5.09
CA CYS A 93 -10.59 5.14 5.19
C CYS A 93 -12.12 5.18 5.32
N GLN A 94 -12.64 6.13 6.10
CA GLN A 94 -14.07 6.33 6.25
C GLN A 94 -14.72 6.80 4.94
N MET A 95 -14.08 7.71 4.20
CA MET A 95 -14.56 8.15 2.89
C MET A 95 -14.60 6.99 1.90
N THR A 96 -13.57 6.14 1.88
CA THR A 96 -13.55 4.96 1.00
C THR A 96 -14.65 3.95 1.39
N TYR A 97 -14.97 3.83 2.69
CA TYR A 97 -16.10 3.02 3.14
C TYR A 97 -17.43 3.56 2.61
N ILE A 98 -17.65 4.86 2.76
CA ILE A 98 -18.86 5.53 2.28
C ILE A 98 -18.99 5.38 0.77
N GLU A 99 -17.93 5.62 0.00
CA GLU A 99 -17.91 5.44 -1.46
C GLU A 99 -18.29 4.00 -1.87
N ASP A 100 -17.73 2.99 -1.20
CA ASP A 100 -18.03 1.58 -1.48
C ASP A 100 -19.48 1.20 -1.12
N LEU A 101 -20.10 1.88 -0.15
CA LEU A 101 -21.54 1.74 0.12
C LEU A 101 -22.40 2.34 -0.99
N TYR A 102 -22.03 3.51 -1.51
CA TYR A 102 -22.76 4.14 -2.61
C TYR A 102 -22.67 3.33 -3.90
N ARG A 103 -21.50 2.76 -4.22
CA ARG A 103 -21.32 1.94 -5.43
C ARG A 103 -22.14 0.64 -5.44
N ARG A 104 -22.54 0.13 -4.26
CA ARG A 104 -23.32 -1.11 -4.12
C ARG A 104 -24.83 -0.90 -4.16
N ARG A 105 -25.29 0.35 -4.19
CA ARG A 105 -26.70 0.72 -4.36
C ARG A 105 -26.97 1.00 -5.83
#